data_AF-A0A4Q3JPY6-F1
#
_entry.id   AF-A0A4Q3JPY6-F1
#
_cell.length_a   1.000
_cell.length_b   1.000
_cell.length_c   1.000
_cell.angle_alpha   90.00
_cell.angle_beta   90.00
_cell.angle_gamma   90.00
#
_symmetry.space_group_name_H-M   'P 1'
#
loop_
_entity.id
_entity.type
_entity.pdbx_description
1 polymer ?
#
loop_
_entity_poly.entity_id
_entity_poly.type
_entity_poly.pdbx_seq_one_letter_code
_entity_poly.pdbx_strand_id
1 'polypeptide(L)'
;NEALMLLRKARSRGAREKAVDPEAIEEHPAEPPDGEHDGEHAELRRALERLPEAYRSAVVAYYGEGRPLREIAGEAAGTESAVRARVHRARQMLRHEIDVMRAG
;
A
#
# COMPACT_ATOMS: atom_id res chain seq x y z
N ASN A 1 26.79 -7.93 19.11
CA ASN A 1 25.53 -8.16 18.35
C ASN A 1 24.39 -8.63 19.25
N GLU A 2 24.03 -7.85 20.29
CA GLU A 2 22.87 -8.13 21.16
C GLU A 2 21.98 -6.89 21.35
N ALA A 3 22.53 -5.68 21.21
CA ALA A 3 21.79 -4.41 21.34
C ALA A 3 20.69 -4.22 20.27
N LEU A 4 20.90 -4.71 19.04
CA LEU A 4 19.89 -4.67 17.97
C LEU A 4 18.74 -5.66 18.20
N MET A 5 18.96 -6.74 18.95
CA MET A 5 17.94 -7.76 19.21
C MET A 5 16.95 -7.33 20.29
N LEU A 6 17.39 -6.47 21.23
CA LEU A 6 16.53 -5.92 22.28
C LEU A 6 15.54 -4.86 21.76
N LEU A 7 15.92 -4.08 20.74
CA LEU A 7 15.00 -3.13 20.07
C LEU A 7 13.86 -3.85 19.34
N ARG A 8 14.09 -5.07 18.84
CA ARG A 8 13.08 -5.88 18.17
C ARG A 8 12.04 -6.45 19.17
N LYS A 9 12.45 -6.75 20.40
CA LYS A 9 11.60 -7.42 21.42
C LYS A 9 10.81 -6.45 22.30
N ALA A 10 11.19 -5.18 22.36
CA ALA A 10 10.44 -4.14 23.06
C ALA A 10 9.24 -3.61 22.26
N ARG A 11 9.33 -3.58 20.92
CA ARG A 11 8.28 -3.02 20.05
C ARG A 11 7.03 -3.91 19.93
N SER A 12 7.13 -5.21 20.24
CA SER A 12 6.00 -6.16 20.18
C SER A 12 5.10 -6.14 21.42
N ARG A 13 5.53 -5.54 22.54
CA ARG A 13 4.75 -5.52 23.79
C ARG A 13 3.96 -4.23 24.02
N GLY A 14 4.20 -3.18 23.25
CA GLY A 14 3.50 -1.89 23.35
C GLY A 14 2.26 -1.71 22.46
N ALA A 15 1.94 -2.68 21.59
CA ALA A 15 0.82 -2.57 20.64
C ALA A 15 -0.52 -3.12 21.20
N ARG A 16 -0.72 -3.08 22.52
CA ARG A 16 -2.04 -3.21 23.14
C ARG A 16 -2.59 -1.81 23.38
N GLU A 17 -3.12 -1.20 22.33
CA GLU A 17 -4.34 -0.39 22.41
C GLU A 17 -4.75 0.12 21.02
N LYS A 18 -6.02 -0.12 20.70
CA LYS A 18 -6.82 0.25 19.52
C LYS A 18 -6.84 -0.77 18.38
N ALA A 19 -7.96 -1.50 18.39
CA ALA A 19 -8.54 -2.39 17.38
C ALA A 19 -7.81 -2.41 16.03
N VAL A 20 -7.00 -3.45 15.84
CA VAL A 20 -6.63 -3.92 14.51
C VAL A 20 -7.83 -4.73 14.01
N ASP A 21 -8.47 -4.21 12.96
CA ASP A 21 -9.58 -4.83 12.22
C ASP A 21 -9.20 -6.27 11.79
N PRO A 22 -10.06 -7.29 12.00
CA PRO A 22 -9.75 -8.71 11.75
C PRO A 22 -9.46 -9.11 10.29
N GLU A 23 -9.61 -8.23 9.30
CA GLU A 23 -9.15 -8.48 7.92
C GLU A 23 -7.65 -8.19 7.75
N ALA A 24 -6.82 -8.87 8.53
CA ALA A 24 -5.40 -9.00 8.26
C ALA A 24 -5.21 -9.90 7.02
N ILE A 25 -5.54 -9.36 5.84
CA ILE A 25 -5.23 -10.00 4.57
C ILE A 25 -3.71 -9.86 4.38
N GLU A 26 -3.00 -10.96 4.63
CA GLU A 26 -1.65 -11.15 4.13
C GLU A 26 -1.68 -11.20 2.60
N GLU A 27 -1.77 -10.04 1.96
CA GLU A 27 -1.44 -9.95 0.55
C GLU A 27 0.08 -9.99 0.40
N HIS A 28 0.54 -11.04 -0.27
CA HIS A 28 1.83 -11.03 -0.95
C HIS A 28 1.88 -9.84 -1.91
N PRO A 29 2.99 -9.11 -2.01
CA PRO A 29 3.14 -8.13 -3.07
C PRO A 29 3.07 -8.89 -4.40
N ALA A 30 1.97 -8.73 -5.12
CA ALA A 30 1.91 -9.13 -6.52
C ALA A 30 2.98 -8.31 -7.24
N GLU A 31 3.95 -9.00 -7.83
CA GLU A 31 4.97 -8.40 -8.68
C GLU A 31 4.26 -7.54 -9.75
N PRO A 32 4.70 -6.29 -9.98
CA PRO A 32 4.17 -5.52 -11.09
C PRO A 32 4.45 -6.30 -12.39
N PRO A 33 3.48 -6.41 -13.31
CA PRO A 33 3.72 -7.05 -14.58
C PRO A 33 4.73 -6.22 -15.37
N ASP A 34 5.91 -6.78 -15.58
CA ASP A 34 6.91 -6.26 -16.50
C ASP A 34 6.41 -6.49 -17.93
N GLY A 35 6.01 -5.43 -18.64
CA GLY A 35 5.55 -5.55 -20.02
C GLY A 35 5.36 -4.20 -20.69
N GLU A 36 6.14 -3.94 -21.74
CA GLU A 36 6.07 -2.76 -22.60
C GLU A 36 4.68 -2.63 -23.26
N HIS A 37 3.83 -1.76 -22.72
CA HIS A 37 2.59 -1.32 -23.38
C HIS A 37 2.26 0.14 -23.02
N ASP A 38 2.62 1.09 -23.88
CA ASP A 38 2.28 2.51 -23.71
C ASP A 38 0.77 2.74 -23.45
N GLY A 39 -0.09 1.87 -23.99
CA GLY A 39 -1.53 1.87 -23.74
C GLY A 39 -1.91 1.47 -22.30
N GLU A 40 -1.27 0.44 -21.74
CA GLU A 40 -1.53 -0.02 -20.36
C GLU A 40 -1.03 1.02 -19.35
N HIS A 41 0.08 1.69 -19.62
CA HIS A 41 0.56 2.80 -18.80
C HIS A 41 -0.39 4.00 -18.80
N ALA A 42 -1.00 4.32 -19.95
CA ALA A 42 -1.98 5.41 -20.03
C ALA A 42 -3.27 5.08 -19.26
N GLU A 43 -3.75 3.84 -19.33
CA GLU A 43 -4.89 3.34 -18.58
C GLU A 43 -4.64 3.38 -17.06
N LEU A 44 -3.49 2.85 -16.61
CA LEU A 44 -3.10 2.87 -15.20
C LEU A 44 -3.02 4.29 -14.65
N ARG A 45 -2.46 5.23 -15.42
CA ARG A 45 -2.38 6.64 -15.03
C ARG A 45 -3.77 7.26 -14.85
N ARG A 46 -4.69 7.01 -15.79
CA ARG A 46 -6.08 7.47 -15.68
C ARG A 46 -6.80 6.85 -14.48
N ALA A 47 -6.55 5.57 -14.18
CA ALA A 47 -7.13 4.91 -13.01
C ALA A 47 -6.62 5.54 -11.71
N LEU A 48 -5.31 5.77 -11.59
CA LEU A 48 -4.70 6.46 -10.45
C LEU A 48 -5.27 7.87 -10.26
N GLU A 49 -5.52 8.61 -11.34
CA GLU A 49 -6.10 9.96 -11.29
C GLU A 49 -7.51 9.97 -10.66
N ARG A 50 -8.27 8.86 -10.75
CA ARG A 50 -9.62 8.73 -10.18
C ARG A 50 -9.66 8.29 -8.72
N LEU A 51 -8.55 7.78 -8.18
CA LEU A 51 -8.47 7.43 -6.78
C LEU A 51 -8.43 8.69 -5.89
N PRO A 52 -9.07 8.68 -4.70
CA PRO A 52 -8.84 9.69 -3.69
C PRO A 52 -7.37 9.81 -3.32
N GLU A 53 -6.89 11.02 -3.09
CA GLU A 53 -5.47 11.34 -2.89
C GLU A 53 -4.80 10.40 -1.89
N ALA A 54 -5.38 10.21 -0.70
CA ALA A 54 -4.79 9.38 0.34
C ALA A 54 -4.51 7.92 -0.07
N TYR A 55 -5.27 7.37 -1.01
CA TYR A 55 -5.06 6.01 -1.55
C TYR A 55 -4.07 6.03 -2.70
N ARG A 56 -4.16 7.03 -3.59
CA ARG A 56 -3.20 7.26 -4.67
C ARG A 56 -1.78 7.45 -4.13
N SER A 57 -1.56 8.37 -3.20
CA SER A 57 -0.22 8.65 -2.68
C SER A 57 0.37 7.42 -1.98
N ALA A 58 -0.46 6.64 -1.27
CA ALA A 58 -0.01 5.41 -0.60
C ALA A 58 0.46 4.32 -1.58
N VAL A 59 -0.30 4.09 -2.66
CA VAL A 59 0.06 3.05 -3.65
C VAL A 59 1.22 3.49 -4.54
N VAL A 60 1.31 4.78 -4.89
CA VAL A 60 2.45 5.35 -5.63
C VAL A 60 3.72 5.31 -4.79
N ALA A 61 3.67 5.72 -3.52
CA ALA A 61 4.84 5.65 -2.64
C ALA A 61 5.34 4.21 -2.46
N TYR A 62 4.43 3.24 -2.35
CA TYR A 62 4.82 1.84 -2.15
C TYR A 62 5.33 1.17 -3.43
N TYR A 63 4.58 1.21 -4.54
CA TYR A 63 4.93 0.50 -5.78
C TYR A 63 5.71 1.35 -6.79
N GLY A 64 5.42 2.65 -6.88
CA GLY A 64 6.08 3.56 -7.81
C GLY A 64 7.43 4.08 -7.31
N GLU A 65 7.51 4.40 -6.01
CA GLU A 65 8.74 4.89 -5.37
C GLU A 65 9.52 3.79 -4.63
N GLY A 66 8.94 2.59 -4.48
CA GLY A 66 9.59 1.46 -3.81
C GLY A 66 9.77 1.63 -2.29
N ARG A 67 9.02 2.53 -1.66
CA ARG A 67 9.24 2.91 -0.26
C ARG A 67 8.59 1.91 0.69
N PRO A 68 9.25 1.51 1.79
CA PRO A 68 8.69 0.54 2.72
C PRO A 68 7.55 1.18 3.55
N LEU A 69 6.55 0.36 3.92
CA LEU A 69 5.36 0.80 4.69
C LEU A 69 5.69 1.61 5.95
N ARG A 70 6.80 1.27 6.64
CA ARG A 70 7.28 1.99 7.84
C ARG A 70 7.65 3.45 7.58
N GLU A 71 8.21 3.72 6.41
CA GLU A 71 8.69 5.05 6.04
C GLU A 71 7.49 5.93 5.65
N ILE A 72 6.60 5.36 4.83
CA ILE A 72 5.33 5.98 4.45
C ILE A 72 4.49 6.29 5.70
N ALA A 73 4.43 5.36 6.66
CA ALA A 73 3.72 5.57 7.92
C ALA A 73 4.34 6.68 8.76
N GLY A 74 5.67 6.76 8.81
CA GLY A 74 6.40 7.81 9.52
C GLY A 74 6.08 9.21 8.97
N GLU A 75 6.07 9.36 7.66
CA GLU A 75 5.75 10.65 7.01
C GLU A 75 4.28 11.03 7.14
N ALA A 76 3.38 10.05 7.05
CA ALA A 76 1.94 10.28 7.18
C ALA A 76 1.47 10.40 8.66
N ALA A 77 2.39 10.44 9.63
CA ALA A 77 2.11 10.41 11.06
C ALA A 77 1.10 9.30 11.46
N GLY A 78 1.21 8.12 10.84
CA GLY A 78 0.30 6.99 11.00
C GLY A 78 0.99 5.69 11.42
N THR A 79 0.26 4.57 11.33
CA THR A 79 0.80 3.22 11.60
C THR A 79 1.07 2.47 10.30
N GLU A 80 2.03 1.53 10.33
CA GLU A 80 2.29 0.61 9.21
C GLU A 80 1.03 -0.16 8.80
N SER A 81 0.22 -0.59 9.77
CA SER A 81 -1.05 -1.28 9.52
C SER A 81 -2.06 -0.39 8.79
N ALA A 82 -2.16 0.90 9.15
CA ALA A 82 -3.04 1.84 8.47
C ALA A 82 -2.58 2.11 7.04
N VAL A 83 -1.26 2.23 6.80
CA VAL A 83 -0.71 2.37 5.44
C VAL A 83 -0.96 1.10 4.62
N ARG A 84 -0.72 -0.09 5.18
CA ARG A 84 -1.02 -1.38 4.52
C ARG A 84 -2.48 -1.45 4.08
N ALA A 85 -3.42 -1.09 4.97
CA ALA A 85 -4.83 -1.06 4.64
C ALA A 85 -5.16 -0.05 3.52
N ARG A 86 -4.51 1.13 3.50
CA ARG A 86 -4.67 2.10 2.42
C ARG A 86 -4.16 1.57 1.08
N VAL A 87 -2.97 0.97 1.05
CA VAL A 87 -2.40 0.37 -0.17
C VAL A 87 -3.31 -0.73 -0.70
N HIS A 88 -3.80 -1.61 0.19
CA HIS A 88 -4.72 -2.68 -0.18
C HIS A 88 -6.01 -2.14 -0.82
N ARG A 89 -6.67 -1.18 -0.17
CA ARG A 89 -7.87 -0.52 -0.73
C ARG A 89 -7.57 0.16 -2.05
N ALA A 90 -6.44 0.86 -2.17
CA ALA A 90 -6.02 1.49 -3.41
C ALA A 90 -5.90 0.48 -4.56
N ARG A 91 -5.34 -0.72 -4.31
CA ARG A 91 -5.26 -1.78 -5.32
C ARG A 91 -6.64 -2.27 -5.77
N GLN A 92 -7.57 -2.47 -4.83
CA GLN A 92 -8.95 -2.86 -5.16
C GLN A 92 -9.64 -1.79 -6.01
N MET A 93 -9.47 -0.51 -5.65
CA MET A 93 -10.00 0.62 -6.42
C MET A 93 -9.39 0.69 -7.81
N LEU A 94 -8.08 0.51 -7.95
CA LEU A 94 -7.42 0.49 -9.26
C LEU A 94 -7.95 -0.63 -10.14
N ARG A 95 -8.10 -1.84 -9.59
CA ARG A 95 -8.70 -2.96 -10.33
C ARG A 95 -10.09 -2.60 -10.84
N HIS A 96 -10.94 -2.08 -9.94
CA HIS A 96 -12.30 -1.68 -10.29
C HIS A 96 -12.32 -0.61 -11.39
N GLU A 97 -11.52 0.45 -11.27
CA GLU A 97 -11.45 1.51 -12.27
C GLU A 97 -11.00 1.02 -13.64
N ILE A 98 -10.00 0.12 -13.67
CA ILE A 98 -9.51 -0.49 -14.91
C ILE A 98 -10.61 -1.38 -15.52
N ASP A 99 -11.26 -2.21 -14.72
CA ASP A 99 -12.33 -3.09 -15.20
C ASP A 99 -13.50 -2.27 -15.79
N VAL A 100 -13.87 -1.16 -15.13
CA VAL A 100 -14.89 -0.21 -15.63
C VAL A 100 -14.45 0.44 -16.95
N MET A 101 -13.19 0.85 -17.08
CA MET A 101 -12.67 1.45 -18.32
C MET A 101 -12.62 0.47 -19.50
N ARG A 102 -12.43 -0.82 -19.23
CA ARG A 102 -12.40 -1.88 -20.25
C ARG A 102 -13.78 -2.37 -20.65
N ALA A 103 -14.77 -2.22 -19.77
CA ALA A 103 -16.14 -2.64 -20.02
C ALA A 103 -16.97 -1.62 -20.82
N GLY A 104 -16.50 -0.37 -20.93
CA GLY A 104 -17.13 0.71 -21.71
C GLY A 104 -16.45 0.96 -23.03
#